data_AF-Q1JVX3-F1
#
_entry.id   AF-Q1JVX3-F1
#
_cell.length_a   1.000
_cell.length_b   1.000
_cell.length_c   1.000
_cell.angle_alpha   90.00
_cell.angle_beta   90.00
_cell.angle_gamma   90.00
#
_symmetry.space_group_name_H-M   'P 1'
#
loop_
_entity.id
_entity.type
_entity.pdbx_description
1 polymer ?
#
loop_
_entity_poly.entity_id
_entity_poly.type
_entity_poly.pdbx_seq_one_letter_code
_entity_poly.pdbx_strand_id
1 'polypeptide(L)'
;MNKDININFFKPVGDFMKKDVAMKKKLLIVWFVATYGFLFLLKLVADPGKTVELTLNTGEKITQVSGVSFLTETQFLGFPFHYWYSGQFLIVLFIFLCYVYCKFIDKLESEYDK
;
A
#
# COMPACT_ATOMS: atom_id res chain seq x y z
N MET A 1 44.44 -0.82 20.20
CA MET A 1 43.12 -0.41 20.71
C MET A 1 42.06 -1.05 19.83
N ASN A 2 41.58 -2.24 20.22
CA ASN A 2 40.58 -2.97 19.45
C ASN A 2 39.24 -2.29 19.73
N LYS A 3 38.70 -1.58 18.74
CA LYS A 3 37.38 -0.95 18.86
C LYS A 3 36.38 -2.10 18.68
N ASP A 4 35.74 -2.54 19.75
CA ASP A 4 34.66 -3.52 19.67
C ASP A 4 33.53 -2.93 18.82
N ILE A 5 33.48 -3.32 17.55
CA ILE A 5 32.45 -2.88 16.61
C ILE A 5 31.16 -3.61 17.00
N ASN A 6 30.27 -2.94 17.73
CA ASN A 6 28.94 -3.44 18.00
C ASN A 6 28.12 -3.40 16.70
N ILE A 7 28.22 -4.45 15.88
CA ILE A 7 27.46 -4.58 14.63
C ILE A 7 26.04 -5.03 14.99
N ASN A 8 25.12 -4.08 15.05
CA ASN A 8 23.73 -4.34 15.38
C ASN A 8 22.89 -4.39 14.08
N PHE A 9 22.69 -5.60 13.52
CA PHE A 9 22.02 -5.80 12.23
C PHE A 9 20.60 -5.22 12.15
N PHE A 10 19.88 -5.17 13.27
CA PHE A 10 18.47 -4.75 13.31
C PHE A 10 18.27 -3.35 13.89
N LYS A 11 19.33 -2.66 14.32
CA LYS A 11 19.22 -1.38 15.01
C LYS A 11 20.19 -0.36 14.41
N PRO A 12 19.71 0.65 13.65
CA PRO A 12 20.59 1.63 13.02
C PRO A 12 21.33 2.46 14.09
N VAL A 13 22.65 2.52 13.96
CA VAL A 13 23.56 3.22 14.88
C VAL A 13 24.13 4.48 14.22
N GLY A 14 23.51 5.63 14.46
CA GLY A 14 23.95 6.92 13.91
C GLY A 14 22.77 7.79 13.50
N ASP A 15 22.90 9.12 13.62
CA ASP A 15 21.77 10.02 13.39
C ASP A 15 21.34 10.06 11.91
N PHE A 16 22.29 9.94 10.99
CA PHE A 16 22.02 9.76 9.56
C PHE A 16 21.19 8.49 9.29
N MET A 17 21.67 7.33 9.74
CA MET A 17 21.01 6.04 9.51
C MET A 17 19.63 5.96 10.17
N LYS A 18 19.46 6.54 11.37
CA LYS A 18 18.14 6.60 12.04
C LYS A 18 17.14 7.42 11.23
N LYS A 19 17.54 8.56 10.68
CA LYS A 19 16.68 9.43 9.85
C LYS A 19 16.29 8.75 8.53
N ASP A 20 17.25 8.11 7.86
CA ASP A 20 17.01 7.35 6.62
C ASP A 20 16.00 6.20 6.85
N VAL A 21 16.25 5.34 7.85
CA VAL A 21 15.34 4.22 8.18
C VAL A 21 13.96 4.73 8.61
N ALA A 22 13.88 5.84 9.34
CA ALA A 22 12.60 6.44 9.72
C ALA A 22 11.79 6.91 8.50
N MET A 23 12.44 7.47 7.48
CA MET A 23 11.77 7.88 6.24
C MET A 23 11.29 6.67 5.43
N LYS A 24 12.14 5.65 5.25
CA LYS A 24 11.75 4.37 4.62
C LYS A 24 10.53 3.75 5.29
N LYS A 25 10.52 3.74 6.62
CA LYS A 25 9.38 3.22 7.41
C LYS A 25 8.09 4.00 7.13
N LYS A 26 8.14 5.33 7.09
CA LYS A 26 6.98 6.16 6.77
C LYS A 26 6.46 5.87 5.36
N LEU A 27 7.35 5.77 4.39
CA LEU A 27 7.00 5.45 3.00
C LEU A 27 6.29 4.10 2.89
N LEU A 28 6.84 3.07 3.54
CA LEU A 28 6.22 1.75 3.57
C LEU A 28 4.84 1.76 4.23
N ILE A 29 4.67 2.53 5.31
CA ILE A 29 3.36 2.70 5.96
C ILE A 29 2.37 3.35 5.00
N VAL A 30 2.75 4.42 4.30
CA VAL A 30 1.87 5.10 3.33
C VAL A 30 1.46 4.14 2.21
N TRP A 31 2.42 3.40 1.65
CA TRP A 31 2.14 2.42 0.60
C TRP A 31 1.26 1.27 1.09
N PHE A 32 1.51 0.76 2.30
CA PHE A 32 0.70 -0.28 2.93
C PHE A 32 -0.74 0.20 3.15
N VAL A 33 -0.91 1.41 3.70
CA VAL A 33 -2.25 1.99 3.92
C VAL A 33 -2.97 2.21 2.59
N ALA A 34 -2.29 2.65 1.54
CA ALA A 34 -2.92 2.78 0.22
C ALA A 34 -3.36 1.42 -0.34
N THR A 35 -2.49 0.41 -0.27
CA THR A 35 -2.78 -0.94 -0.77
C THR A 35 -3.91 -1.63 0.00
N TYR A 36 -3.77 -1.74 1.32
CA TYR A 36 -4.70 -2.50 2.16
C TYR A 36 -5.90 -1.68 2.61
N GLY A 37 -5.73 -0.36 2.79
CA GLY A 37 -6.83 0.53 3.14
C GLY A 37 -7.89 0.58 2.05
N PHE A 38 -7.50 0.52 0.77
CA PHE A 38 -8.45 0.43 -0.32
C PHE A 38 -9.21 -0.90 -0.33
N LEU A 39 -8.53 -2.04 -0.09
CA LEU A 39 -9.19 -3.34 0.04
C LEU A 39 -10.18 -3.37 1.21
N PHE A 40 -9.78 -2.81 2.34
CA PHE A 40 -10.64 -2.69 3.52
C PHE A 40 -11.87 -1.81 3.23
N LEU A 41 -11.67 -0.70 2.53
CA LEU A 41 -12.73 0.22 2.16
C LEU A 41 -13.74 -0.45 1.21
N LEU A 42 -13.28 -1.21 0.22
CA LEU A 42 -14.17 -2.00 -0.64
C LEU A 42 -15.02 -2.99 0.17
N LYS A 43 -14.43 -3.63 1.20
CA LYS A 43 -15.17 -4.53 2.08
C LYS A 43 -16.21 -3.79 2.94
N LEU A 44 -15.92 -2.58 3.40
CA LEU A 44 -16.84 -1.79 4.21
C LEU A 44 -18.01 -1.23 3.42
N VAL A 45 -17.79 -0.83 2.16
CA VAL A 45 -18.84 -0.22 1.32
C VAL A 45 -19.61 -1.30 0.52
N ALA A 46 -19.26 -2.59 0.65
CA ALA A 46 -19.99 -3.67 0.01
C ALA A 46 -21.44 -3.75 0.54
N ASP A 47 -22.41 -3.64 -0.36
CA ASP A 47 -23.82 -3.69 0.01
C ASP A 47 -24.25 -5.12 0.38
N PRO A 48 -24.72 -5.37 1.62
CA PRO A 48 -25.12 -6.72 2.05
C PRO A 48 -26.43 -7.18 1.38
N GLY A 49 -27.21 -6.25 0.81
CA GLY A 49 -28.53 -6.51 0.24
C GLY A 49 -28.53 -7.08 -1.19
N LYS A 50 -27.39 -7.03 -1.90
CA LYS A 50 -27.27 -7.62 -3.25
C LYS A 50 -26.63 -9.00 -3.14
N THR A 51 -27.45 -10.05 -3.23
CA THR A 51 -27.01 -11.45 -3.26
C THR A 51 -27.07 -12.02 -4.66
N VAL A 52 -26.11 -12.86 -4.99
CA VAL A 52 -26.11 -13.68 -6.21
C VAL A 52 -26.40 -15.11 -5.79
N GLU A 53 -27.38 -15.73 -6.43
CA GLU A 53 -27.64 -17.16 -6.29
C GLU A 53 -26.63 -17.93 -7.14
N LEU A 54 -25.68 -18.61 -6.50
CA LEU A 54 -24.74 -19.49 -7.19
C LEU A 54 -25.28 -20.92 -7.10
N THR A 55 -25.44 -21.56 -8.25
CA THR A 55 -25.80 -22.99 -8.32
C THR A 55 -24.51 -23.79 -8.37
N LEU A 56 -24.24 -24.58 -7.34
CA LEU A 56 -23.10 -25.49 -7.30
C LEU A 56 -23.33 -26.66 -8.27
N ASN A 57 -22.25 -27.32 -8.71
CA ASN A 57 -22.32 -28.54 -9.53
C ASN A 57 -23.08 -29.69 -8.84
N THR A 58 -23.27 -29.61 -7.51
CA THR A 58 -24.05 -30.53 -6.67
C THR A 58 -25.56 -30.22 -6.67
N GLY A 59 -26.00 -29.16 -7.35
CA GLY A 59 -27.40 -28.74 -7.41
C GLY A 59 -27.88 -27.89 -6.23
N GLU A 60 -27.01 -27.61 -5.26
CA GLU A 60 -27.29 -26.75 -4.11
C GLU A 60 -27.17 -25.26 -4.48
N LYS A 61 -28.15 -24.46 -4.09
CA LYS A 61 -28.18 -23.01 -4.33
C LYS A 61 -27.68 -22.28 -3.09
N ILE A 62 -26.54 -21.62 -3.20
CA ILE A 62 -26.00 -20.76 -2.12
C ILE A 62 -26.23 -19.29 -2.46
N THR A 63 -26.73 -18.54 -1.49
CA THR A 63 -26.88 -17.08 -1.58
C THR A 63 -25.59 -16.42 -1.12
N GLN A 64 -24.77 -15.94 -2.06
CA GLN A 64 -23.53 -15.23 -1.74
C GLN A 64 -23.73 -13.73 -1.90
N VAL A 65 -23.20 -12.92 -0.96
CA VAL A 65 -23.17 -11.47 -1.09
C VAL A 65 -22.31 -11.11 -2.31
N SER A 66 -22.87 -10.35 -3.25
CA SER A 66 -22.24 -10.05 -4.55
C SER A 66 -20.97 -9.19 -4.43
N GLY A 67 -20.75 -8.53 -3.29
CA GLY A 67 -19.65 -7.59 -3.10
C GLY A 67 -19.74 -6.33 -3.96
N VAL A 68 -20.92 -6.06 -4.51
CA VAL A 68 -21.18 -4.87 -5.33
C VAL A 68 -21.34 -3.67 -4.42
N SER A 69 -20.75 -2.56 -4.83
CA SER A 69 -20.70 -1.32 -4.09
C SER A 69 -20.62 -0.16 -5.08
N PHE A 70 -20.99 1.05 -4.65
CA PHE A 70 -20.81 2.27 -5.43
C PHE A 70 -19.39 2.42 -6.02
N LEU A 71 -18.36 2.07 -5.26
CA LEU A 71 -16.96 2.13 -5.70
C LEU A 71 -16.59 1.04 -6.72
N THR A 72 -17.36 -0.05 -6.75
CA THR A 72 -17.21 -1.14 -7.70
C THR A 72 -17.97 -0.85 -8.99
N GLU A 73 -19.13 -0.18 -8.90
CA GLU A 73 -19.96 0.20 -10.05
C GLU A 73 -19.48 1.48 -10.75
N THR A 74 -18.77 2.37 -10.04
CA THR A 74 -18.20 3.58 -10.66
C THR A 74 -17.19 3.21 -11.74
N GLN A 75 -17.42 3.65 -12.97
CA GLN A 75 -16.51 3.44 -14.09
C GLN A 75 -15.60 4.65 -14.27
N PHE A 76 -14.31 4.39 -14.43
CA PHE A 76 -13.31 5.39 -14.80
C PHE A 76 -12.67 4.95 -16.12
N LEU A 77 -12.69 5.83 -17.13
CA LEU A 77 -12.13 5.56 -18.48
C LEU A 77 -12.66 4.27 -19.14
N GLY A 78 -13.90 3.87 -18.83
CA GLY A 78 -14.58 2.70 -19.41
C GLY A 78 -14.42 1.39 -18.65
N PHE A 79 -13.67 1.36 -17.53
CA PHE A 79 -13.48 0.17 -16.70
C PHE A 79 -13.77 0.45 -15.21
N PRO A 80 -14.01 -0.58 -14.38
CA PRO A 80 -14.37 -0.38 -13.00
C PRO A 80 -13.26 0.33 -12.21
N PHE A 81 -13.63 1.29 -11.37
CA PHE A 81 -12.69 2.17 -10.65
C PHE A 81 -11.66 1.41 -9.79
N HIS A 82 -12.07 0.33 -9.14
CA HIS A 82 -11.18 -0.50 -8.32
C HIS A 82 -10.06 -1.18 -9.12
N TYR A 83 -10.30 -1.51 -10.40
CA TYR A 83 -9.25 -1.99 -11.31
C TYR A 83 -8.27 -0.88 -11.67
N TRP A 84 -8.76 0.35 -11.90
CA TRP A 84 -7.87 1.50 -12.14
C TRP A 84 -6.99 1.82 -10.96
N TYR A 85 -7.58 1.85 -9.77
CA TYR A 85 -6.87 2.16 -8.55
C TYR A 85 -5.71 1.19 -8.29
N SER A 86 -6.00 -0.11 -8.39
CA SER A 86 -5.00 -1.17 -8.17
C SER A 86 -3.95 -1.26 -9.30
N GLY A 87 -4.36 -1.08 -10.55
CA GLY A 87 -3.49 -1.30 -11.71
C GLY A 87 -2.65 -0.09 -12.12
N GLN A 88 -3.12 1.14 -11.93
CA GLN A 88 -2.44 2.34 -12.43
C GLN A 88 -2.05 3.27 -11.29
N PHE A 89 -3.03 3.65 -10.45
CA PHE A 89 -2.78 4.61 -9.37
C PHE A 89 -1.75 4.10 -8.35
N LEU A 90 -1.85 2.83 -7.92
CA LEU A 90 -0.90 2.25 -6.96
C LEU A 90 0.55 2.27 -7.48
N ILE A 91 0.74 2.00 -8.77
CA ILE A 91 2.05 1.99 -9.41
C ILE A 91 2.62 3.41 -9.47
N VAL A 92 1.81 4.38 -9.92
CA VAL A 92 2.20 5.79 -9.96
C VAL A 92 2.52 6.32 -8.57
N LEU A 93 1.70 5.98 -7.57
CA LEU A 93 1.93 6.32 -6.16
C LEU A 93 3.27 5.75 -5.68
N PHE A 94 3.57 4.49 -5.98
CA PHE A 94 4.83 3.86 -5.58
C PHE A 94 6.04 4.55 -6.21
N ILE A 95 6.00 4.84 -7.52
CA ILE A 95 7.07 5.58 -8.21
C ILE A 95 7.24 6.98 -7.60
N PHE A 96 6.14 7.68 -7.32
CA PHE A 96 6.18 8.99 -6.69
C PHE A 96 6.81 8.94 -5.29
N LEU A 97 6.47 7.93 -4.49
CA LEU A 97 7.07 7.70 -3.18
C LEU A 97 8.59 7.43 -3.29
N CYS A 98 9.02 6.62 -4.26
CA CYS A 98 10.45 6.40 -4.53
C CYS A 98 11.16 7.71 -4.89
N TYR A 99 10.55 8.53 -5.75
CA TYR A 99 11.09 9.85 -6.09
C TYR A 99 11.23 10.77 -4.87
N VAL A 100 10.21 10.80 -4.00
CA VAL A 100 10.27 11.56 -2.73
C VAL A 100 11.40 11.06 -1.83
N TYR A 101 11.61 9.74 -1.77
CA TYR A 101 12.70 9.15 -0.99
C TYR A 101 14.09 9.51 -1.55
N CYS A 102 14.30 9.42 -2.87
CA CYS A 102 15.56 9.85 -3.49
C CYS A 102 15.89 11.30 -3.15
N LYS A 103 14.93 12.22 -3.32
CA LYS A 103 15.10 13.63 -2.98
C LYS A 103 15.39 13.85 -1.49
N PHE A 104 14.82 13.02 -0.62
CA PHE A 104 15.08 13.08 0.82
C PHE A 104 16.51 12.63 1.15
N ILE A 105 17.00 11.57 0.50
CA ILE A 105 18.37 11.07 0.72
C ILE A 105 19.39 12.07 0.23
N ASP A 106 19.23 12.63 -0.98
CA ASP A 106 20.15 13.63 -1.51
C ASP A 106 20.27 14.83 -0.56
N LYS A 107 19.13 15.26 0.02
CA LYS A 107 19.11 16.32 1.02
C LYS A 107 19.84 15.90 2.30
N LEU A 108 19.59 14.69 2.79
CA LEU A 108 20.22 14.17 4.01
C LEU A 108 21.73 14.01 3.83
N GLU A 109 22.19 13.53 2.70
CA GLU A 109 23.62 13.43 2.36
C GLU A 109 24.26 14.82 2.34
N SER A 110 23.65 15.81 1.67
CA SER A 110 24.20 17.18 1.63
C SER A 110 24.33 17.87 3.00
N GLU A 111 23.55 17.45 3.99
CA GLU A 111 23.57 17.99 5.35
C GLU A 111 24.65 17.34 6.22
N TYR A 112 25.00 16.09 5.94
CA TYR A 112 25.99 15.29 6.70
C TYR A 112 27.34 15.13 5.99
N ASP A 113 27.45 15.49 4.71
CA ASP A 113 28.71 15.55 3.93
C ASP A 113 29.49 16.87 4.18
N LYS A 114 29.14 17.60 5.25
CA LYS A 114 29.86 18.76 5.79
C LYS A 114 30.53 18.40 7.11
#